data_AF-A0A2P6Q9S1-F1
#
_entry.id   AF-A0A2P6Q9S1-F1
#
_cell.length_a   1.000
_cell.length_b   1.000
_cell.length_c   1.000
_cell.angle_alpha   90.00
_cell.angle_beta   90.00
_cell.angle_gamma   90.00
#
_symmetry.space_group_name_H-M   'P 1'
#
loop_
_entity.id
_entity.type
_entity.pdbx_description
1 polymer ?
#
loop_
_entity_poly.entity_id
_entity_poly.type
_entity_poly.pdbx_seq_one_letter_code
_entity_poly.pdbx_strand_id
1 'polypeptide(L)' 'MEYSILVVATASDPAPLQFLAPYSGCAMGEYFRDNGMHALIIYYDLSKQAVAY' A
#
# COMPACT_ATOMS: atom_id res chain seq x y z
N MET A 1 3.71 7.38 -14.93
CA MET A 1 3.04 7.60 -13.63
C MET A 1 1.53 7.77 -13.75
N GLU A 2 0.97 7.94 -14.95
CA GLU A 2 -0.46 8.20 -15.15
C GLU A 2 -1.41 7.09 -14.62
N TYR A 3 -0.95 5.84 -14.58
CA TYR A 3 -1.73 4.67 -14.12
C TYR A 3 -1.21 4.09 -12.79
N SER A 4 -0.47 4.87 -12.01
CA SER A 4 0.21 4.36 -10.82
C SER A 4 -0.01 5.27 -9.63
N ILE A 5 -0.42 4.68 -8.51
CA ILE A 5 -0.49 5.34 -7.20
C ILE A 5 0.68 4.83 -6.38
N LEU A 6 1.46 5.75 -5.79
CA LEU A 6 2.55 5.42 -4.88
C LEU A 6 2.11 5.67 -3.44
N VAL A 7 2.04 4.61 -2.64
CA VAL A 7 1.89 4.70 -1.18
C VAL A 7 3.27 4.57 -0.57
N VAL A 8 3.72 5.59 0.14
CA VAL A 8 5.08 5.68 0.67
C VAL A 8 5.03 5.80 2.19
N ALA A 9 5.56 4.78 2.86
CA ALA A 9 5.97 4.84 4.27
C ALA A 9 7.43 4.38 4.33
N THR A 10 8.32 5.35 4.41
CA THR A 10 9.77 5.18 4.41
C THR A 10 10.27 4.63 5.74
N ALA A 11 11.53 4.22 5.79
CA ALA A 11 12.15 3.73 7.03
C ALA A 11 12.20 4.79 8.15
N SER A 12 12.19 6.08 7.80
CA SER A 12 12.16 7.19 8.76
C SER A 12 10.75 7.49 9.28
N ASP A 13 9.70 6.98 8.63
CA ASP A 13 8.33 7.20 9.07
C ASP A 13 8.00 6.34 10.30
N PRO A 14 7.13 6.81 11.21
CA PRO A 14 6.69 6.02 12.35
C PRO A 14 6.18 4.62 11.99
N ALA A 15 6.48 3.63 12.84
CA ALA A 15 6.05 2.24 12.66
C ALA A 15 4.54 2.09 12.37
N PRO A 16 3.61 2.84 13.00
CA PRO A 16 2.20 2.76 12.65
C PRO A 16 1.87 3.10 11.20
N LEU A 17 2.61 4.04 10.57
CA LEU A 17 2.42 4.36 9.15
C LEU A 17 2.95 3.25 8.25
N GLN A 18 4.09 2.66 8.60
CA GLN A 18 4.63 1.51 7.87
C GLN A 18 3.71 0.28 7.95
N PHE A 19 3.10 0.04 9.13
CA PHE A 19 2.11 -1.02 9.32
C PHE A 19 0.84 -0.78 8.48
N LEU A 20 0.33 0.46 8.46
CA LEU A 20 -0.91 0.82 7.75
C LEU A 20 -0.74 0.96 6.24
N ALA A 21 0.46 1.26 5.74
CA ALA A 21 0.69 1.55 4.31
C ALA A 21 0.16 0.45 3.35
N PRO A 22 0.38 -0.85 3.60
CA PRO A 22 -0.19 -1.91 2.76
C PRO A 22 -1.72 -1.92 2.74
N TYR A 23 -2.38 -1.67 3.88
CA TYR A 23 -3.84 -1.61 3.96
C TYR A 23 -4.40 -0.40 3.21
N SER A 24 -3.75 0.76 3.36
CA SER A 24 -4.10 1.97 2.61
C SER A 24 -3.99 1.75 1.09
N GLY A 25 -2.91 1.12 0.63
CA GLY A 25 -2.74 0.76 -0.78
C GLY A 25 -3.78 -0.25 -1.27
N CYS A 26 -4.11 -1.26 -0.45
CA CYS A 26 -5.15 -2.23 -0.77
C CYS A 26 -6.49 -1.54 -0.99
N ALA A 27 -6.92 -0.69 -0.05
CA ALA A 27 -8.18 0.05 -0.16
C ALA A 27 -8.25 0.94 -1.41
N MET A 28 -7.13 1.58 -1.80
CA MET A 28 -7.05 2.33 -3.07
C MET A 28 -7.22 1.41 -4.29
N GLY A 29 -6.64 0.21 -4.26
CA GLY A 29 -6.83 -0.80 -5.31
C GLY A 29 -8.26 -1.35 -5.38
N GLU A 30 -8.91 -1.51 -4.22
CA GLU A 30 -10.30 -1.97 -4.13
C GLU A 30 -11.28 -1.03 -4.82
N TYR A 31 -11.02 0.29 -4.83
CA TYR A 31 -11.81 1.22 -5.64
C TYR A 31 -11.88 0.79 -7.11
N PHE A 32 -10.76 0.40 -7.71
CA PHE A 32 -10.76 -0.03 -9.11
C PHE A 32 -11.48 -1.37 -9.29
N ARG A 33 -11.22 -2.33 -8.39
CA ARG A 33 -11.88 -3.64 -8.38
C ARG A 33 -13.41 -3.50 -8.32
N ASP A 34 -13.90 -2.65 -7.42
CA ASP A 34 -15.33 -2.52 -7.12
C ASP A 34 -16.07 -1.69 -8.19
N ASN A 35 -15.33 -0.97 -9.04
CA ASN A 35 -15.87 -0.21 -10.18
C ASN A 35 -15.67 -0.93 -11.53
N GLY A 36 -15.52 -2.26 -11.51
CA GLY A 36 -15.44 -3.08 -12.73
C GLY A 36 -14.14 -2.94 -13.51
N MET A 37 -13.08 -2.41 -12.89
CA MET A 37 -11.75 -2.28 -13.46
C MET A 37 -10.80 -3.33 -12.88
N HIS A 38 -9.57 -3.38 -13.40
CA HIS A 38 -8.51 -4.24 -12.88
C HIS A 38 -7.42 -3.38 -12.23
N ALA A 39 -6.90 -3.85 -11.10
CA ALA A 39 -5.77 -3.22 -10.41
C ALA A 39 -4.69 -4.25 -10.10
N LEU A 40 -3.44 -3.79 -10.16
CA LEU A 40 -2.27 -4.51 -9.67
C LEU A 40 -1.75 -3.78 -8.44
N ILE A 41 -1.44 -4.53 -7.38
CA ILE A 41 -0.81 -4.00 -6.17
C ILE A 41 0.51 -4.71 -5.91
N ILE A 42 1.53 -3.95 -5.53
CA ILE A 42 2.86 -4.45 -5.17
C ILE A 42 3.19 -3.93 -3.76
N TYR A 43 3.53 -4.85 -2.87
CA TYR A 43 4.00 -4.51 -1.53
C TYR A 43 5.53 -4.71 -1.46
N TYR A 44 6.25 -3.65 -1.10
CA TYR A 44 7.70 -3.69 -0.95
C TYR A 44 8.11 -3.01 0.36
N ASP A 45 8.37 -3.74 1.45
CA ASP A 45 8.29 -5.19 1.61
C ASP A 45 7.44 -5.58 2.83
N LEU A 46 6.72 -6.71 2.74
CA LEU A 46 5.82 -7.16 3.81
C LEU A 46 6.60 -7.63 5.06
N SER A 47 7.87 -7.97 4.92
CA SER A 47 8.73 -8.32 6.05
C SER A 47 8.94 -7.12 6.99
N LYS A 48 9.15 -5.90 6.45
CA LYS A 48 9.24 -4.67 7.25
C LYS A 48 7.90 -4.25 7.82
N GLN A 49 6.80 -4.48 7.10
CA GLN A 49 5.46 -4.29 7.68
C GLN A 49 5.28 -5.17 8.92
N ALA A 50 5.71 -6.44 8.86
CA ALA A 50 5.62 -7.37 9.99
C ALA A 50 6.50 -6.94 11.18
N VAL A 51 7.66 -6.33 10.94
CA VAL A 51 8.51 -5.75 12.00
C VAL A 51 7.88 -4.51 12.65
N ALA A 52 7.06 -3.77 11.91
CA ALA A 52 6.41 -2.56 12.39
C ALA A 52 5.17 -2.80 13.26
N TYR A 53 4.67 -4.04 13.32
CA TYR A 53 3.57 -4.47 14.20
C TYR A 53 4.10 -5.05 15.51
#